data_AF-A0A090I426-F1
#
_entry.id   AF-A0A090I426-F1
#
_cell.length_a   1.000
_cell.length_b   1.000
_cell.length_c   1.000
_cell.angle_alpha   90.00
_cell.angle_beta   90.00
_cell.angle_gamma   90.00
#
_symmetry.space_group_name_H-M   'P 1'
#
loop_
_entity.id
_entity.type
_entity.pdbx_description
1 polymer ?
#
loop_
_entity_poly.entity_id
_entity_poly.type
_entity_poly.pdbx_seq_one_letter_code
_entity_poly.pdbx_strand_id
1 'polypeptide(L)'
;MKDNPVQETTSTDDKKRIKELEAKLAKNESEIEFFKDKINTNQEIILDVIEEKKLLKKQIEEFERKELDVKLNNYLELQRKHHKVEHRLFVTKNLLDEAQAELEFRAKIIEELENQGIMDLVLGRYPENYLEYKKRGE
;
A
#
# COMPACT_ATOMS: atom_id res chain seq x y z
N MET A 1 -21.76 42.45 -96.44
CA MET A 1 -20.95 42.58 -95.21
C MET A 1 -21.80 42.05 -94.07
N LYS A 2 -21.25 41.10 -93.30
CA LYS A 2 -21.95 40.41 -92.20
C LYS A 2 -21.69 41.22 -90.93
N ASP A 3 -22.70 41.91 -90.43
CA ASP A 3 -22.66 42.47 -89.09
C ASP A 3 -23.41 41.52 -88.16
N ASN A 4 -22.63 40.81 -87.37
CA ASN A 4 -23.07 39.81 -86.41
C ASN A 4 -23.31 40.53 -85.08
N PRO A 5 -24.53 40.59 -84.52
CA PRO A 5 -24.72 41.13 -83.19
C PRO A 5 -24.38 40.03 -82.19
N VAL A 6 -23.17 40.08 -81.63
CA VAL A 6 -22.85 39.35 -80.41
C VAL A 6 -23.48 40.13 -79.25
N GLN A 7 -24.79 39.95 -79.06
CA GLN A 7 -25.56 40.59 -77.99
C GLN A 7 -25.57 39.73 -76.72
N GLU A 8 -24.85 40.21 -75.71
CA GLU A 8 -25.30 40.37 -74.31
C GLU A 8 -25.93 39.20 -73.52
N THR A 9 -25.64 37.93 -73.84
CA THR A 9 -26.14 36.82 -73.01
C THR A 9 -25.33 36.52 -71.74
N THR A 10 -24.08 37.00 -71.65
CA THR A 10 -23.16 36.68 -70.53
C THR A 10 -23.48 37.44 -69.23
N SER A 11 -23.91 38.70 -69.32
CA SER A 11 -24.09 39.61 -68.16
C SER A 11 -25.16 39.15 -67.16
N THR A 12 -26.19 38.44 -67.61
CA THR A 12 -27.32 38.02 -66.76
C THR A 12 -27.04 36.71 -66.01
N ASP A 13 -26.29 35.81 -66.64
CA ASP A 13 -25.90 34.51 -66.08
C ASP A 13 -24.78 34.70 -65.04
N ASP A 14 -23.81 35.56 -65.34
CA ASP A 14 -22.76 35.96 -64.41
C ASP A 14 -23.32 36.61 -63.13
N LYS A 15 -24.34 37.47 -63.26
CA LYS A 15 -25.02 38.09 -62.10
C LYS A 15 -25.76 37.08 -61.22
N LYS A 16 -26.39 36.06 -61.81
CA LYS A 16 -27.01 34.97 -61.04
C LYS A 16 -25.95 34.14 -60.34
N ARG A 17 -24.85 33.85 -61.01
CA ARG A 17 -23.73 33.11 -60.44
C ARG A 17 -23.06 33.85 -59.28
N ILE A 18 -22.90 35.16 -59.40
CA ILE A 18 -22.39 36.01 -58.32
C ILE A 18 -23.30 35.92 -57.09
N LYS A 19 -24.62 36.07 -57.24
CA LYS A 19 -25.57 35.94 -56.12
C LYS A 19 -25.55 34.55 -55.46
N GLU A 20 -25.43 33.49 -56.25
CA GLU A 20 -25.29 32.12 -55.71
C GLU A 20 -24.00 31.96 -54.91
N LEU A 21 -22.89 32.53 -55.41
CA LEU A 21 -21.60 32.49 -54.73
C LEU A 21 -21.62 33.31 -53.45
N GLU A 22 -22.20 34.51 -53.46
CA GLU A 22 -22.40 35.35 -52.27
C GLU A 22 -23.24 34.64 -51.21
N ALA A 23 -24.34 33.98 -51.61
CA ALA A 23 -25.18 33.21 -50.69
C ALA A 23 -24.43 32.01 -50.08
N LYS A 24 -23.61 31.31 -50.90
CA LYS A 24 -22.75 30.22 -50.40
C LYS A 24 -21.65 30.73 -49.48
N LEU A 25 -21.07 31.89 -49.78
CA LEU A 25 -20.02 32.50 -48.99
C LEU A 25 -20.57 32.92 -47.62
N ALA A 26 -21.71 33.60 -47.57
CA ALA A 26 -22.41 33.95 -46.33
C ALA A 26 -22.78 32.71 -45.51
N LYS A 27 -23.26 31.65 -46.16
CA LYS A 27 -23.55 30.37 -45.48
C LYS A 27 -22.27 29.78 -44.87
N ASN A 28 -21.19 29.69 -45.65
CA ASN A 28 -19.92 29.15 -45.17
C ASN A 28 -19.33 29.98 -44.02
N GLU A 29 -19.44 31.30 -44.06
CA GLU A 29 -19.01 32.18 -42.97
C GLU A 29 -19.79 31.91 -41.68
N SER A 30 -21.12 31.75 -41.78
CA SER A 30 -21.95 31.41 -40.62
C SER A 30 -21.61 30.03 -40.03
N GLU A 31 -21.28 29.05 -40.87
CA GLU A 31 -20.85 27.72 -40.42
C GLU A 31 -19.47 27.81 -39.73
N ILE A 32 -18.55 28.61 -40.27
CA ILE A 32 -17.23 28.84 -39.65
C ILE A 32 -17.38 29.47 -38.27
N GLU A 33 -18.25 30.47 -38.12
CA GLU A 33 -18.50 31.12 -36.83
C GLU A 33 -19.11 30.14 -35.82
N PHE A 34 -20.11 29.37 -36.23
CA PHE A 34 -20.69 28.30 -35.41
C PHE A 34 -19.65 27.27 -34.95
N PHE A 35 -18.75 26.83 -35.84
CA PHE A 35 -17.70 25.88 -35.48
C PHE A 35 -16.65 26.49 -34.56
N LYS A 36 -16.31 27.78 -34.71
CA LYS A 36 -15.40 28.48 -33.80
C LYS A 36 -15.96 28.53 -32.38
N ASP A 37 -17.22 28.90 -32.22
CA ASP A 37 -17.86 28.97 -30.91
C ASP A 37 -17.91 27.60 -30.23
N LYS A 38 -18.24 26.56 -31.01
CA LYS A 38 -18.22 25.18 -30.53
C LYS A 38 -16.82 24.72 -30.11
N ILE A 39 -15.79 25.09 -30.87
CA ILE A 39 -14.40 24.78 -30.52
C ILE A 39 -14.00 25.48 -29.23
N ASN A 40 -14.29 26.78 -29.09
CA ASN A 40 -13.96 27.54 -27.89
C ASN A 40 -14.63 26.93 -26.64
N THR A 41 -15.93 26.64 -26.74
CA THR A 41 -16.68 26.01 -25.65
C THR A 41 -16.08 24.65 -25.26
N ASN A 42 -15.75 23.82 -26.25
CA ASN A 42 -15.13 22.52 -25.98
C ASN A 42 -13.73 22.66 -25.36
N GLN A 43 -12.95 23.68 -25.76
CA GLN A 43 -11.65 23.95 -25.18
C GLN A 43 -11.74 24.33 -23.70
N GLU A 44 -12.70 25.17 -23.33
CA GLU A 44 -12.98 25.53 -21.92
C GLU A 44 -13.31 24.27 -21.11
N ILE A 45 -14.26 23.45 -21.58
CA ILE A 45 -14.63 22.19 -20.91
C ILE A 45 -13.42 21.26 -20.75
N ILE A 46 -12.56 21.17 -21.78
CA ILE A 46 -11.36 20.33 -21.71
C ILE A 46 -10.38 20.85 -20.65
N LEU A 47 -10.22 22.16 -20.53
CA LEU A 47 -9.35 22.75 -19.52
C LEU A 47 -9.86 22.45 -18.11
N ASP A 48 -11.16 22.61 -17.86
CA ASP A 48 -11.79 22.28 -16.58
C ASP A 48 -11.56 20.81 -16.21
N VAL A 49 -11.80 19.90 -17.15
CA VAL A 49 -11.58 18.45 -16.95
C VAL A 49 -10.11 18.14 -16.67
N ILE A 50 -9.17 18.84 -17.32
CA ILE A 50 -7.74 18.68 -17.05
C ILE A 50 -7.39 19.13 -15.63
N GLU A 51 -7.97 20.23 -15.16
CA GLU A 51 -7.75 20.73 -13.80
C GLU A 51 -8.34 19.80 -12.74
N GLU A 52 -9.58 19.34 -12.92
CA GLU A 52 -10.20 18.34 -12.05
C GLU A 52 -9.37 17.06 -11.99
N LYS A 53 -8.90 16.56 -13.14
CA LYS A 53 -8.03 15.37 -13.19
C LYS A 53 -6.74 15.57 -12.41
N LYS A 54 -6.13 16.75 -12.48
CA LYS A 54 -4.92 17.08 -11.70
C LYS A 54 -5.22 17.10 -10.20
N LEU A 55 -6.36 17.65 -9.79
CA LEU A 55 -6.78 17.69 -8.38
C LEU A 55 -7.01 16.27 -7.84
N LEU A 56 -7.79 15.45 -8.59
CA LEU A 56 -8.07 14.07 -8.22
C LEU A 56 -6.78 13.24 -8.09
N LYS A 57 -5.83 13.43 -9.01
CA LYS A 57 -4.53 12.74 -8.94
C LYS A 57 -3.77 13.07 -7.66
N LYS A 58 -3.75 14.35 -7.24
CA LYS A 58 -3.12 14.76 -5.97
C LYS A 58 -3.81 14.13 -4.77
N GLN A 59 -5.14 14.07 -4.77
CA GLN A 59 -5.91 13.46 -3.69
C GLN A 59 -5.65 11.95 -3.59
N ILE A 60 -5.58 11.25 -4.73
CA ILE A 60 -5.21 9.83 -4.79
C ILE A 60 -3.82 9.62 -4.18
N GLU A 61 -2.82 10.39 -4.62
CA GLU A 61 -1.46 10.30 -4.08
C GLU A 61 -1.41 10.57 -2.56
N GLU A 62 -2.24 11.49 -2.05
CA GLU A 62 -2.34 11.76 -0.62
C GLU A 62 -2.99 10.59 0.16
N PHE A 63 -4.05 10.00 -0.38
CA PHE A 63 -4.70 8.84 0.24
C PHE A 63 -3.79 7.61 0.24
N GLU A 64 -3.07 7.35 -0.85
CA GLU A 64 -2.10 6.26 -0.93
C GLU A 64 -0.98 6.42 0.11
N ARG A 65 -0.47 7.65 0.29
CA ARG A 65 0.52 7.95 1.35
C ARG A 65 -0.04 7.70 2.74
N LYS A 66 -1.24 8.19 3.04
CA LYS A 66 -1.90 7.97 4.34
C LYS A 66 -2.11 6.49 4.61
N GLU A 67 -2.53 5.72 3.61
CA GLU A 67 -2.71 4.28 3.75
C GLU A 67 -1.38 3.57 4.04
N LEU A 68 -0.31 3.94 3.34
CA LEU A 68 1.03 3.41 3.59
C LEU A 68 1.53 3.74 5.00
N ASP A 69 1.31 4.97 5.48
CA ASP A 69 1.71 5.38 6.84
C ASP A 69 0.97 4.57 7.91
N VAL A 70 -0.34 4.34 7.73
CA VAL A 70 -1.13 3.49 8.64
C VAL A 70 -0.63 2.05 8.64
N LYS A 71 -0.37 1.48 7.46
CA LYS A 71 0.17 0.11 7.35
C LYS A 71 1.55 -0.01 8.01
N LEU A 72 2.41 0.98 7.81
CA LEU A 72 3.75 1.02 8.42
C LEU A 72 3.66 1.10 9.95
N ASN A 73 2.81 1.98 10.48
CA ASN A 73 2.60 2.11 11.92
C ASN A 73 2.08 0.80 12.53
N ASN A 74 1.09 0.17 11.90
CA ASN A 74 0.57 -1.12 12.34
C ASN A 74 1.64 -2.20 12.35
N TYR A 75 2.49 -2.24 11.32
CA TYR A 75 3.61 -3.17 11.24
C TYR A 75 4.62 -2.95 12.36
N LEU A 76 5.02 -1.70 12.62
CA LEU A 76 5.98 -1.37 13.68
C LEU A 76 5.44 -1.71 15.07
N GLU A 77 4.16 -1.46 15.32
CA GLU A 77 3.52 -1.86 16.57
C GLU A 77 3.50 -3.38 16.75
N LEU A 78 3.14 -4.12 15.68
CA LEU A 78 3.11 -5.57 15.71
C LEU A 78 4.51 -6.14 15.94
N GLN A 79 5.52 -5.59 15.26
CA GLN A 79 6.93 -5.98 15.44
C GLN A 79 7.38 -5.77 16.89
N ARG A 80 7.06 -4.61 17.50
CA ARG A 80 7.38 -4.36 18.92
C ARG A 80 6.69 -5.35 19.86
N LYS A 81 5.42 -5.67 19.61
CA LYS A 81 4.67 -6.66 20.40
C LYS A 81 5.30 -8.05 20.25
N HIS A 82 5.68 -8.43 19.03
CA HIS A 82 6.35 -9.69 18.75
C HIS A 82 7.67 -9.83 19.52
N HIS A 83 8.56 -8.84 19.44
CA HIS A 83 9.84 -8.86 20.16
C HIS A 83 9.66 -9.01 21.68
N LYS A 84 8.64 -8.36 22.26
CA LYS A 84 8.32 -8.51 23.68
C LYS A 84 7.88 -9.94 24.02
N VAL A 85 7.07 -10.56 23.16
CA VAL A 85 6.61 -11.94 23.36
C VAL A 85 7.77 -12.92 23.18
N GLU A 86 8.61 -12.74 22.17
CA GLU A 86 9.79 -13.57 21.96
C GLU A 86 10.75 -13.51 23.14
N HIS A 87 11.04 -12.30 23.64
CA HIS A 87 11.89 -12.15 24.82
C HIS A 87 11.30 -12.84 26.06
N ARG A 88 9.99 -12.67 26.29
CA ARG A 88 9.29 -13.37 27.39
C ARG A 88 9.37 -14.88 27.22
N LEU A 89 9.12 -15.39 26.02
CA LEU A 89 9.20 -16.81 25.70
C LEU A 89 10.60 -17.35 26.01
N PHE A 90 11.63 -16.65 25.56
CA PHE A 90 13.02 -17.01 25.82
C PHE A 90 13.32 -17.09 27.32
N VAL A 91 12.97 -16.05 28.09
CA VAL A 91 13.18 -16.03 29.54
C VAL A 91 12.39 -17.16 30.23
N THR A 92 11.11 -17.35 29.89
CA THR A 92 10.31 -18.40 30.51
C THR A 92 10.79 -19.80 30.16
N LYS A 93 11.33 -19.98 28.95
CA LYS A 93 11.93 -21.26 28.54
C LYS A 93 13.18 -21.55 29.37
N ASN A 94 14.07 -20.58 29.53
CA ASN A 94 15.28 -20.77 30.33
C ASN A 94 14.93 -21.12 31.79
N LEU A 95 13.96 -20.44 32.38
CA LEU A 95 13.48 -20.75 33.74
C LEU A 95 12.89 -22.16 33.84
N LEU A 96 12.18 -22.62 32.80
CA LEU A 96 11.63 -23.97 32.75
C LEU A 96 12.75 -25.02 32.61
N ASP A 97 13.73 -24.76 31.75
CA ASP A 97 14.88 -25.64 31.53
C ASP A 97 15.72 -25.75 32.82
N GLU A 98 15.93 -24.64 33.54
CA GLU A 98 16.58 -24.61 34.86
C GLU A 98 15.79 -25.40 35.91
N ALA A 99 14.47 -25.19 36.00
CA ALA A 99 13.63 -25.91 36.94
C ALA A 99 13.60 -27.42 36.64
N GLN A 100 13.60 -27.80 35.36
CA GLN A 100 13.68 -29.20 34.95
C GLN A 100 15.02 -29.83 35.36
N ALA A 101 16.14 -29.14 35.12
CA ALA A 101 17.45 -29.63 35.52
C ALA A 101 17.55 -29.82 37.05
N GLU A 102 16.99 -28.90 37.83
CA GLU A 102 16.93 -29.00 39.29
C GLU A 102 16.05 -30.18 39.75
N LEU A 103 14.90 -30.40 39.10
CA LEU A 103 14.03 -31.55 39.39
C LEU A 103 14.74 -32.87 39.08
N GLU A 104 15.42 -32.97 37.94
CA GLU A 104 16.20 -34.15 37.56
C GLU A 104 17.35 -34.41 38.55
N PHE A 105 18.03 -33.36 39.02
CA PHE A 105 19.06 -33.49 40.05
C PHE A 105 18.49 -34.01 41.38
N ARG A 106 17.36 -33.45 41.85
CA ARG A 106 16.70 -33.91 43.08
C ARG A 106 16.17 -35.34 42.96
N ALA A 107 15.63 -35.71 41.80
CA ALA A 107 15.16 -37.07 41.55
C ALA A 107 16.29 -38.09 41.70
N LYS A 108 17.48 -37.80 41.15
CA LYS A 108 18.67 -38.65 41.34
C LYS A 108 19.07 -38.79 42.79
N ILE A 109 19.02 -37.71 43.56
CA ILE A 109 19.33 -37.75 45.00
C ILE A 109 18.33 -38.64 45.74
N ILE A 110 17.03 -38.50 45.45
CA ILE A 110 15.99 -39.34 46.06
C ILE A 110 16.26 -40.82 45.74
N GLU A 111 16.53 -41.15 44.48
CA GLU A 111 16.85 -42.52 44.05
C GLU A 111 18.11 -43.07 44.76
N GLU A 112 19.16 -42.26 44.91
CA GLU A 112 20.38 -42.65 45.64
C GLU A 112 20.13 -42.89 47.13
N LEU A 113 19.29 -42.07 47.76
CA LEU A 113 18.90 -42.22 49.17
C LEU A 113 17.99 -43.43 49.38
N GLU A 114 17.06 -43.70 48.46
CA GLU A 114 16.17 -44.87 48.51
C GLU A 114 16.95 -46.18 48.38
N ASN A 115 18.04 -46.19 47.60
CA ASN A 115 18.92 -47.33 47.42
C ASN A 115 20.04 -47.42 48.49
N GLN A 116 20.06 -46.52 49.48
CA GLN A 116 21.08 -46.50 50.52
C GLN A 116 20.89 -47.63 51.54
N GLY A 117 21.97 -48.35 51.86
CA GLY A 117 21.95 -49.41 52.85
C GLY A 117 21.76 -48.90 54.29
N ILE A 118 21.02 -49.65 55.11
CA ILE A 118 20.74 -49.32 56.52
C ILE A 118 22.04 -49.08 57.33
N MET A 119 23.11 -49.82 57.05
CA MET A 119 24.39 -49.65 57.73
C MET A 119 25.10 -48.34 57.38
N ASP A 120 24.99 -47.88 56.13
CA ASP A 120 25.56 -46.58 55.71
C ASP A 120 24.80 -45.41 56.35
N LEU A 121 23.48 -45.56 56.51
CA LEU A 121 22.65 -44.60 57.23
C LEU A 121 23.06 -44.49 58.71
N VAL A 122 23.30 -45.63 59.38
CA VAL A 122 23.74 -45.68 60.79
C VAL A 122 25.14 -45.09 60.97
N LEU A 123 26.03 -45.26 59.98
CA LEU A 123 27.38 -44.68 59.98
C LEU A 123 27.42 -43.20 59.51
N GLY A 124 26.27 -42.60 59.18
CA GLY A 124 26.17 -41.21 58.74
C GLY A 124 26.85 -40.94 57.39
N ARG A 125 27.02 -41.96 56.55
CA ARG A 125 27.63 -41.84 55.22
C ARG A 125 26.54 -41.58 54.19
N TYR A 126 26.52 -40.38 53.63
CA TYR A 126 25.54 -39.99 52.62
C TYR A 126 26.17 -39.89 51.23
N PRO A 127 25.39 -40.10 50.15
CA PRO A 127 25.84 -39.88 48.79
C PRO A 127 26.37 -38.45 48.56
N GLU A 128 27.38 -38.32 47.70
CA GLU A 128 28.03 -37.02 47.41
C GLU A 128 27.03 -35.98 46.87
N ASN A 129 26.09 -36.41 46.02
CA ASN A 129 25.05 -35.54 45.45
C ASN A 129 24.10 -34.98 46.53
N TYR A 130 23.78 -35.77 47.55
CA TYR A 130 22.97 -35.30 48.70
C TYR A 130 23.73 -34.27 49.54
N LEU A 131 25.03 -34.50 49.77
CA LEU A 131 25.88 -33.55 50.48
C LEU A 131 26.03 -32.24 49.69
N GLU A 132 26.13 -32.31 48.37
CA GLU A 132 26.15 -31.15 47.49
C GLU A 132 24.82 -30.38 47.53
N TYR A 133 23.68 -31.08 47.47
CA TYR A 133 22.36 -30.46 47.64
C TYR A 133 22.21 -29.75 49.00
N LYS A 134 22.65 -30.39 50.09
CA LYS A 134 22.59 -29.81 51.43
C LYS A 134 23.43 -28.52 51.54
N LYS A 135 24.62 -28.49 50.94
CA LYS A 135 25.48 -27.30 50.87
C LYS A 135 24.89 -26.16 50.03
N ARG A 136 24.04 -26.46 49.05
CA ARG A 136 23.34 -25.44 48.23
C ARG A 136 22.13 -24.82 48.94
N GLY A 137 21.64 -25.44 50.01
CA GLY A 137 20.48 -24.97 50.79
C GLY A 137 20.81 -24.19 52.06
N GLU A 138 22.10 -24.07 52.42
CA GLU A 138 22.63 -23.22 53.50
C GLU A 138 23.07 -21.85 52.94
#